data_AF-A0A1T5CMD8-F1
#
_entry.id   AF-A0A1T5CMD8-F1
#
_cell.length_a   1.000
_cell.length_b   1.000
_cell.length_c   1.000
_cell.angle_alpha   90.00
_cell.angle_beta   90.00
_cell.angle_gamma   90.00
#
_symmetry.space_group_name_H-M   'P 1'
#
loop_
_entity.id
_entity.type
_entity.pdbx_description
1 polymer ?
#
loop_
_entity_poly.entity_id
_entity_poly.type
_entity_poly.pdbx_seq_one_letter_code
_entity_poly.pdbx_strand_id
1 'polypeptide(L)'
;MGAIGWIWAWLMLLGGVRAHLGNALPDMLVWAMLLSGLLALPLLWNRPDGPLAAIAPSGAVRGAIALLLLLAAGISRPDAVMGLLPA
;
A
#
# COMPACT_ATOMS: atom_id res chain seq x y z
N MET A 1 3.34 11.26 15.57
CA MET A 1 2.55 10.21 14.90
C MET A 1 3.00 9.92 13.45
N GLY A 2 3.76 10.79 12.75
CA GLY A 2 4.18 10.53 11.35
C GLY A 2 5.28 9.47 11.13
N ALA A 3 6.09 9.13 12.13
CA ALA A 3 7.20 8.18 11.96
C ALA A 3 6.74 6.73 11.74
N ILE A 4 5.67 6.29 12.41
CA ILE A 4 5.19 4.89 12.34
C ILE A 4 4.64 4.58 10.94
N GLY A 5 3.81 5.47 10.39
CA GLY A 5 3.30 5.23 9.04
C GLY A 5 4.36 5.33 7.96
N TRP A 6 5.44 6.11 8.17
CA TRP A 6 6.56 6.18 7.24
C TRP A 6 7.31 4.85 7.16
N ILE A 7 7.58 4.25 8.33
CA ILE A 7 8.17 2.91 8.42
C ILE A 7 7.28 1.90 7.68
N TRP A 8 5.96 1.98 7.87
CA TRP A 8 5.02 1.05 7.26
C TRP A 8 4.93 1.18 5.72
N ALA A 9 4.89 2.41 5.20
CA ALA A 9 4.90 2.67 3.76
C ALA A 9 6.17 2.15 3.09
N TRP A 10 7.33 2.33 3.74
CA TRP A 10 8.60 1.80 3.27
C TRP A 10 8.65 0.28 3.31
N LEU A 11 8.14 -0.36 4.36
CA LEU A 11 8.05 -1.82 4.44
C LEU A 11 7.17 -2.41 3.32
N MET A 12 6.04 -1.77 3.01
CA MET A 12 5.17 -2.17 1.90
C MET A 12 5.84 -2.01 0.54
N LEU A 13 6.52 -0.88 0.30
CA LEU A 13 7.27 -0.65 -0.94
C LEU A 13 8.40 -1.67 -1.10
N LEU A 14 9.22 -1.88 -0.07
CA LEU A 14 10.33 -2.84 -0.10
C LEU A 14 9.82 -4.28 -0.26
N GLY A 15 8.72 -4.63 0.41
CA GLY A 15 8.06 -5.92 0.26
C GLY A 15 7.55 -6.16 -1.17
N GLY A 16 6.89 -5.16 -1.77
CA GLY A 16 6.43 -5.20 -3.15
C GLY A 16 7.59 -5.35 -4.15
N VAL A 17 8.63 -4.52 -4.03
CA VAL A 17 9.83 -4.59 -4.90
C VAL A 17 10.49 -5.96 -4.79
N ARG A 18 10.67 -6.48 -3.57
CA ARG A 18 11.25 -7.81 -3.36
C ARG A 18 10.41 -8.92 -3.99
N ALA A 19 9.08 -8.84 -3.84
CA ALA A 19 8.17 -9.81 -4.43
C ALA A 19 8.16 -9.77 -5.96
N HIS A 20 8.27 -8.56 -6.55
CA HIS A 20 8.44 -8.38 -7.99
C HIS A 20 9.71 -9.05 -8.51
N LEU A 21 10.85 -8.79 -7.85
CA LEU A 21 12.14 -9.36 -8.23
C LEU A 21 12.21 -10.88 -8.04
N GLY A 22 11.46 -11.41 -7.06
CA GLY A 22 11.43 -12.84 -6.75
C GLY A 22 10.34 -13.63 -7.48
N ASN A 23 9.48 -13.00 -8.29
CA ASN A 23 8.26 -13.61 -8.86
C ASN A 23 7.42 -14.37 -7.82
N ALA A 24 7.51 -13.96 -6.54
CA ALA A 24 6.97 -14.70 -5.41
C ALA A 24 5.46 -14.47 -5.23
N LEU A 25 4.96 -13.38 -5.80
CA LEU A 25 3.56 -12.99 -5.77
C LEU A 25 3.09 -12.59 -7.16
N PRO A 26 1.79 -12.76 -7.47
CA PRO A 26 1.22 -12.28 -8.72
C PRO A 26 1.48 -10.77 -8.88
N ASP A 27 1.81 -10.35 -10.11
CA ASP A 27 2.10 -8.95 -10.43
C ASP A 27 1.02 -7.99 -9.92
N MET A 28 -0.26 -8.39 -9.99
CA MET A 28 -1.38 -7.61 -9.50
C MET A 28 -1.26 -7.26 -8.01
N LEU A 29 -0.81 -8.20 -7.18
CA LEU A 29 -0.69 -8.02 -5.73
C LEU A 29 0.57 -7.21 -5.39
N VAL A 30 1.65 -7.40 -6.14
CA VAL A 30 2.87 -6.60 -6.09
C VAL A 30 2.56 -5.13 -6.39
N TRP A 31 1.89 -4.85 -7.51
CA TRP A 31 1.50 -3.49 -7.88
C TRP A 31 0.56 -2.86 -6.86
N ALA A 32 -0.37 -3.62 -6.29
CA ALA A 32 -1.24 -3.14 -5.22
C ALA A 32 -0.46 -2.75 -3.96
N MET A 33 0.55 -3.53 -3.55
CA MET A 33 1.43 -3.20 -2.41
C MET A 33 2.25 -1.93 -2.68
N LEU A 34 2.81 -1.81 -3.89
CA LEU A 34 3.60 -0.63 -4.29
C LEU A 34 2.73 0.64 -4.32
N LEU A 35 1.55 0.57 -4.96
CA LEU A 35 0.61 1.69 -5.05
C LEU A 35 0.04 2.07 -3.68
N SER A 36 -0.27 1.09 -2.84
CA SER A 36 -0.73 1.32 -1.46
C SER A 36 0.35 2.00 -0.62
N GLY A 37 1.60 1.53 -0.68
CA GLY A 37 2.74 2.18 -0.03
C GLY A 37 2.94 3.61 -0.51
N LEU A 38 2.80 3.86 -1.81
CA LEU A 38 2.91 5.20 -2.40
C LEU A 38 1.78 6.14 -1.95
N LEU A 39 0.54 5.64 -1.89
CA LEU A 39 -0.64 6.38 -1.41
C LEU A 39 -0.66 6.60 0.11
N ALA A 40 0.12 5.82 0.87
CA ALA A 40 0.33 6.02 2.29
C ALA A 40 1.39 7.09 2.60
N LEU A 41 2.23 7.50 1.64
CA LEU A 41 3.22 8.58 1.83
C LEU A 41 2.60 9.96 2.16
N PRO A 42 1.57 10.45 1.46
CA PRO A 42 0.95 11.75 1.73
C PRO A 42 -0.04 11.71 2.91
N LEU A 43 -0.37 10.53 3.43
CA LEU A 43 -1.02 10.32 4.72
C LEU A 43 -0.16 10.89 5.87
N LEU A 44 1.17 10.94 5.66
CA LEU A 44 2.19 11.31 6.63
C LEU A 44 2.72 12.72 6.40
N TRP A 45 2.73 13.14 5.14
CA TRP A 45 2.93 14.52 4.73
C TRP A 45 1.55 15.18 4.60
N ASN A 46 0.93 15.54 5.73
CA ASN A 46 -0.35 16.25 5.77
C ASN A 46 -0.20 17.69 5.26
N ARG A 47 0.24 17.86 4.01
CA ARG A 47 0.22 19.13 3.31
C ARG A 47 -1.15 19.31 2.65
N PRO A 48 -1.82 20.44 2.93
CA PRO A 48 -3.09 20.78 2.29
C PRO A 48 -2.96 20.96 0.78
N ASP A 49 -1.74 21.23 0.27
CA ASP A 49 -1.50 21.54 -1.15
C ASP A 49 -0.78 20.42 -1.93
N GLY A 50 -0.84 19.17 -1.45
CA GLY A 50 -0.23 18.04 -2.16
C GLY A 50 -1.01 17.65 -3.43
N PRO A 51 -0.39 16.95 -4.40
CA PRO A 51 -1.05 16.52 -5.64
C PRO A 51 -2.28 15.62 -5.41
N LEU A 52 -2.35 14.96 -4.24
CA LEU A 52 -3.49 14.14 -3.83
C LEU A 52 -4.55 14.92 -3.02
N ALA A 53 -4.35 16.21 -2.73
CA ALA A 53 -5.29 17.01 -1.95
C ALA A 53 -6.66 17.20 -2.64
N ALA A 54 -6.69 17.22 -3.98
CA ALA A 54 -7.91 17.35 -4.76
C ALA A 54 -8.83 16.12 -4.69
N ILE A 55 -8.26 14.93 -4.43
CA ILE A 55 -8.98 13.63 -4.50
C ILE A 55 -9.11 13.02 -3.09
N ALA A 56 -8.13 13.27 -2.23
CA ALA A 56 -8.05 12.76 -0.87
C ALA A 56 -7.59 13.90 0.07
N PRO A 57 -8.54 14.76 0.51
CA PRO A 57 -8.24 16.01 1.19
C PRO A 57 -7.70 15.82 2.60
N SER A 58 -7.96 14.66 3.24
CA SER A 58 -7.46 14.32 4.56
C SER A 58 -6.53 13.11 4.53
N GLY A 59 -5.60 13.04 5.48
CA GLY A 59 -4.78 11.85 5.70
C GLY A 59 -5.65 10.59 5.87
N ALA A 60 -6.73 10.67 6.62
CA ALA A 60 -7.65 9.54 6.83
C ALA A 60 -8.21 8.97 5.51
N VAL A 61 -8.59 9.82 4.56
CA VAL A 61 -9.08 9.36 3.23
C VAL A 61 -7.98 8.70 2.42
N ARG A 62 -6.75 9.24 2.44
CA ARG A 62 -5.58 8.62 1.78
C ARG A 62 -5.28 7.24 2.35
N GLY A 63 -5.42 7.07 3.66
CA GLY A 63 -5.27 5.78 4.34
C GLY A 63 -6.35 4.78 4.00
N ALA A 64 -7.61 5.23 3.96
CA ALA A 64 -8.72 4.39 3.54
C ALA A 64 -8.53 3.89 2.09
N ILE A 65 -8.05 4.73 1.18
CA ILE A 65 -7.76 4.35 -0.20
C ILE A 65 -6.61 3.33 -0.27
N ALA A 66 -5.52 3.55 0.47
CA ALA A 66 -4.39 2.63 0.53
C ALA A 66 -4.78 1.24 1.05
N LEU A 67 -5.64 1.20 2.08
CA LEU A 67 -6.21 -0.04 2.62
C LEU A 67 -7.17 -0.71 1.64
N LEU A 68 -8.03 0.07 0.98
CA LEU A 68 -8.98 -0.45 -0.02
C LEU A 68 -8.26 -1.09 -1.21
N LEU A 69 -7.15 -0.51 -1.67
CA LEU A 69 -6.34 -1.09 -2.75
C LEU A 69 -5.76 -2.46 -2.35
N LEU A 70 -5.21 -2.57 -1.15
CA LEU A 70 -4.71 -3.84 -0.61
C LEU A 70 -5.85 -4.85 -0.44
N LEU A 71 -6.97 -4.43 0.12
CA LEU A 71 -8.13 -5.27 0.36
C LEU A 71 -8.73 -5.80 -0.95
N ALA A 72 -8.93 -4.93 -1.94
CA ALA A 72 -9.45 -5.30 -3.25
C ALA A 72 -8.52 -6.29 -3.96
N ALA A 73 -7.20 -6.04 -3.91
CA ALA A 73 -6.22 -6.96 -4.46
C ALA A 73 -6.23 -8.32 -3.75
N GLY A 74 -6.31 -8.32 -2.41
CA GLY A 74 -6.38 -9.55 -1.61
C GLY A 74 -7.65 -10.36 -1.87
N ILE A 75 -8.81 -9.71 -2.01
CA ILE A 75 -10.07 -10.37 -2.37
C ILE A 75 -10.00 -10.97 -3.79
N SER A 76 -9.32 -10.28 -4.73
CA SER A 76 -9.18 -10.75 -6.11
C SER A 76 -8.20 -11.92 -6.27
N ARG A 77 -7.29 -12.11 -5.30
CA ARG A 77 -6.25 -13.15 -5.30
C ARG A 77 -6.15 -13.82 -3.91
N PRO A 78 -7.22 -14.50 -3.47
CA PRO A 78 -7.26 -15.11 -2.14
C PRO A 78 -6.22 -16.24 -2.00
N ASP A 79 -5.94 -16.95 -3.09
CA ASP A 79 -4.89 -17.97 -3.22
C ASP A 79 -3.50 -17.43 -2.89
N ALA A 80 -3.14 -16.27 -3.44
CA ALA A 80 -1.85 -15.64 -3.20
C ALA A 80 -1.72 -15.10 -1.76
N VAL A 81 -2.82 -14.63 -1.17
CA VAL A 81 -2.84 -14.17 0.23
C VAL A 81 -2.72 -15.35 1.20
N MET A 82 -3.42 -16.45 0.95
CA MET A 82 -3.32 -17.65 1.77
C MET A 82 -1.93 -18.28 1.73
N GLY A 83 -1.24 -18.22 0.57
CA GLY A 83 0.15 -18.66 0.44
C GLY A 83 1.17 -17.79 1.19
N LEU A 84 0.80 -16.58 1.62
CA LEU A 84 1.64 -15.70 2.45
C LEU A 84 1.50 -15.95 3.95
N LEU A 85 0.43 -16.64 4.38
CA LEU A 85 0.26 -17.01 5.78
C LEU A 85 1.26 -18.14 6.10
N PRO A 86 2.15 -17.95 7.09
CA PRO A 86 2.99 -19.05 7.55
C PRO A 86 2.09 -20.16 8.11
N ALA A 87 2.40 -21.41 7.75
CA ALA A 87 1.74 -22.61 8.24
C ALA A 87 1.96 -22.80 9.76
#